data_AF-X1RBR6-F1
#
_entry.id   AF-X1RBR6-F1
#
_cell.length_a   1.000
_cell.length_b   1.000
_cell.length_c   1.000
_cell.angle_alpha   90.00
_cell.angle_beta   90.00
_cell.angle_gamma   90.00
#
_symmetry.space_group_name_H-M   'P 1'
#
loop_
_entity.id
_entity.type
_entity.pdbx_description
1 polymer ?
#
loop_
_entity_poly.entity_id
_entity_poly.type
_entity_poly.pdbx_seq_one_letter_code
_entity_poly.pdbx_strand_id
1 'polypeptide(L)'
;MKTLIYDRKKETIKLDTPKKDMVALVGNANYIMWLDIDEPYKEDMDWLKENFNFHPLDLEDCISLIERPKIDLYEDYHFLVTHFPVFDKITRRLSPIQVNVFLGTNFLVTIRKGYIKSLNRTFENVSKDKELLHKGTDYLLHKVIDDLVDYCFPILEKIRGNIQNVENMVFDGATRQT
;
A
#
# COMPACT_ATOMS: atom_id res chain seq x y z
N MET A 1 -11.98 -0.83 -4.99
CA MET A 1 -11.38 -2.16 -4.80
C MET A 1 -11.00 -2.80 -6.14
N LYS A 2 -9.72 -3.07 -6.33
CA LYS A 2 -9.16 -3.90 -7.42
C LYS A 2 -8.75 -5.25 -6.86
N THR A 3 -8.85 -6.30 -7.65
CA THR A 3 -8.47 -7.65 -7.20
C THR A 3 -7.61 -8.34 -8.25
N LEU A 4 -6.66 -9.15 -7.77
CA LEU A 4 -5.77 -9.98 -8.57
C LEU A 4 -5.73 -11.37 -7.94
N ILE A 5 -5.88 -12.39 -8.78
CA ILE A 5 -5.74 -13.79 -8.39
C ILE A 5 -4.78 -14.47 -9.36
N TYR A 6 -3.72 -15.05 -8.81
CA TYR A 6 -2.77 -15.87 -9.55
C TYR A 6 -2.97 -17.33 -9.20
N ASP A 7 -3.28 -18.16 -10.19
CA ASP A 7 -3.32 -19.62 -10.08
C ASP A 7 -1.94 -20.19 -10.39
N ARG A 8 -1.25 -20.73 -9.38
CA ARG A 8 0.11 -21.28 -9.52
C ARG A 8 0.16 -22.51 -10.43
N LYS A 9 -0.92 -23.30 -10.53
CA LYS A 9 -0.94 -24.52 -11.35
C LYS A 9 -1.13 -24.20 -12.82
N LYS A 10 -1.97 -23.22 -13.12
CA LYS A 10 -2.26 -22.80 -14.49
C LYS A 10 -1.37 -21.67 -14.99
N GLU A 11 -0.63 -21.04 -14.07
CA GLU A 11 0.16 -19.84 -14.30
C GLU A 11 -0.69 -18.74 -14.96
N THR A 12 -1.91 -18.55 -14.47
CA THR A 12 -2.86 -17.56 -15.00
C THR A 12 -3.15 -16.50 -13.97
N ILE A 13 -3.25 -15.25 -14.43
CA ILE A 13 -3.67 -14.11 -13.61
C ILE A 13 -5.11 -13.76 -14.02
N LYS A 14 -5.98 -13.60 -13.03
CA LYS A 14 -7.33 -13.06 -13.19
C LYS A 14 -7.43 -11.76 -12.42
N LEU A 15 -7.98 -10.74 -13.06
CA LEU A 15 -8.24 -9.44 -12.46
C LEU A 15 -9.73 -9.26 -12.21
N ASP A 16 -10.06 -8.34 -11.31
CA ASP A 16 -11.43 -7.90 -11.03
C ASP A 16 -12.38 -9.07 -10.69
N THR A 17 -11.82 -10.08 -10.00
CA THR A 17 -12.61 -11.22 -9.53
C THR A 17 -13.56 -10.77 -8.42
N PRO A 18 -14.87 -11.12 -8.51
CA PRO A 18 -15.85 -10.78 -7.50
C PRO A 18 -15.53 -11.32 -6.11
N LYS A 19 -15.88 -10.56 -5.06
CA LYS A 19 -15.69 -10.93 -3.64
C LYS A 19 -16.10 -12.38 -3.32
N LYS A 20 -17.29 -12.79 -3.76
CA LYS A 20 -17.84 -14.14 -3.53
C LYS A 20 -16.95 -15.28 -4.03
N ASP A 21 -16.21 -15.06 -5.12
CA ASP A 21 -15.40 -16.11 -5.76
C ASP A 21 -14.01 -16.21 -5.10
N MET A 22 -13.60 -15.18 -4.35
CA MET A 22 -12.32 -15.15 -3.63
C MET A 22 -12.36 -15.92 -2.31
N VAL A 23 -13.51 -15.95 -1.63
CA VAL A 23 -13.65 -16.56 -0.30
C VAL A 23 -13.22 -18.03 -0.31
N ALA A 24 -13.61 -18.78 -1.34
CA ALA A 24 -13.26 -20.19 -1.50
C ALA A 24 -11.76 -20.45 -1.75
N LEU A 25 -10.98 -19.40 -2.00
CA LEU A 25 -9.54 -19.47 -2.31
C LEU A 25 -8.67 -19.07 -1.12
N VAL A 26 -9.23 -18.50 -0.05
CA VAL A 26 -8.51 -18.14 1.17
C VAL A 26 -7.94 -19.41 1.82
N GLY A 27 -6.66 -19.39 2.15
CA GLY A 27 -5.93 -20.54 2.70
C GLY A 27 -5.51 -21.59 1.66
N ASN A 28 -5.90 -21.45 0.39
CA ASN A 28 -5.48 -22.37 -0.66
C ASN A 28 -4.11 -21.97 -1.23
N ALA A 29 -3.06 -22.71 -0.86
CA ALA A 29 -1.67 -22.46 -1.26
C ALA A 29 -1.41 -22.51 -2.78
N ASN A 30 -2.36 -22.97 -3.60
CA ASN A 30 -2.24 -22.93 -5.06
C ASN A 30 -2.56 -21.55 -5.64
N TYR A 31 -3.09 -20.63 -4.84
CA TYR A 31 -3.46 -19.31 -5.30
C TYR A 31 -2.69 -18.23 -4.55
N ILE A 32 -2.44 -17.12 -5.21
CA ILE A 32 -2.04 -15.87 -4.57
C ILE A 32 -3.09 -14.82 -4.89
N MET A 33 -3.54 -14.11 -3.87
CA MET A 33 -4.53 -13.06 -4.01
C MET A 33 -3.95 -11.72 -3.59
N TRP A 34 -4.22 -10.69 -4.36
CA TRP A 34 -4.00 -9.32 -3.94
C TRP A 34 -5.28 -8.51 -4.07
N LEU A 35 -5.78 -8.03 -2.94
CA LEU A 35 -6.93 -7.14 -2.85
C LEU A 35 -6.41 -5.73 -2.55
N ASP A 36 -6.59 -4.80 -3.49
CA ASP A 36 -6.27 -3.39 -3.30
C ASP A 36 -7.55 -2.58 -3.08
N ILE A 37 -7.79 -2.15 -1.85
CA ILE A 37 -8.96 -1.37 -1.44
C ILE A 37 -8.55 0.10 -1.31
N ASP A 38 -8.99 0.88 -2.28
CA ASP A 38 -8.98 2.34 -2.25
C ASP A 38 -10.31 2.88 -1.73
N GLU A 39 -10.24 3.92 -0.88
CA GLU A 39 -11.41 4.55 -0.25
C GLU A 39 -12.34 3.52 0.44
N PRO A 40 -11.89 2.85 1.51
CA PRO A 40 -12.64 1.78 2.15
C PRO A 40 -13.99 2.28 2.70
N TYR A 41 -15.04 1.51 2.45
CA TYR A 41 -16.35 1.69 3.07
C TYR A 41 -16.56 0.67 4.20
N LYS A 42 -17.61 0.89 4.99
CA LYS A 42 -17.96 -0.03 6.08
C LYS A 42 -18.24 -1.45 5.56
N GLU A 43 -18.89 -1.57 4.40
CA GLU A 43 -19.18 -2.89 3.81
C GLU A 43 -17.91 -3.65 3.40
N ASP A 44 -16.80 -2.95 3.12
CA ASP A 44 -15.52 -3.60 2.85
C ASP A 44 -14.93 -4.24 4.11
N MET A 45 -14.95 -3.53 5.23
CA MET A 45 -14.42 -4.06 6.49
C MET A 45 -15.31 -5.18 7.05
N ASP A 46 -16.64 -5.04 6.96
CA ASP A 46 -17.56 -6.10 7.37
C ASP A 46 -17.31 -7.38 6.54
N TRP A 47 -17.12 -7.23 5.23
CA TRP A 47 -16.78 -8.37 4.38
C TRP A 47 -15.41 -8.99 4.72
N LEU A 48 -14.37 -8.17 4.98
CA LEU A 48 -13.06 -8.70 5.38
C LEU A 48 -13.15 -9.45 6.71
N LYS A 49 -13.90 -8.91 7.68
CA LYS A 49 -14.14 -9.53 8.99
C LYS A 49 -14.73 -10.92 8.88
N GLU A 50 -15.74 -11.08 8.02
CA GLU A 50 -16.46 -12.35 7.83
C GLU A 50 -15.63 -13.42 7.11
N ASN A 51 -14.67 -13.02 6.27
CA ASN A 51 -14.03 -13.94 5.31
C ASN A 51 -12.54 -14.20 5.56
N PHE A 52 -11.85 -13.33 6.30
CA PHE A 52 -10.40 -13.44 6.54
C PHE A 52 -10.02 -13.64 8.00
N ASN A 53 -11.00 -13.66 8.91
CA ASN A 53 -10.77 -13.80 10.36
C ASN A 53 -9.81 -12.73 10.93
N PHE A 54 -9.83 -11.51 10.37
CA PHE A 54 -9.02 -10.40 10.87
C PHE A 54 -9.52 -9.93 12.24
N HIS A 55 -8.58 -9.55 13.08
CA HIS A 55 -8.87 -9.02 14.40
C HIS A 55 -9.69 -7.72 14.25
N PRO A 56 -10.78 -7.55 15.02
CA PRO A 56 -11.65 -6.37 14.86
C PRO A 56 -10.94 -5.03 15.04
N LEU A 57 -9.92 -4.96 15.90
CA LEU A 57 -9.14 -3.73 16.10
C LEU A 57 -8.30 -3.37 14.86
N ASP A 58 -7.75 -4.34 14.13
CA ASP A 58 -6.96 -4.05 12.92
C ASP A 58 -7.86 -3.48 11.80
N LEU A 59 -9.09 -3.97 11.73
CA LEU A 59 -10.10 -3.45 10.81
C LEU A 59 -10.58 -2.05 11.22
N GLU A 60 -10.70 -1.78 12.51
CA GLU A 60 -11.01 -0.46 13.03
C GLU A 60 -9.89 0.54 12.70
N ASP A 61 -8.62 0.15 12.89
CA ASP A 61 -7.42 0.93 12.53
C ASP A 61 -7.40 1.30 11.03
N CYS A 62 -8.10 0.55 10.18
CA CYS A 62 -8.20 0.84 8.74
C CYS A 62 -9.16 1.99 8.39
N ILE A 63 -10.13 2.30 9.25
CA ILE A 63 -11.15 3.35 9.01
C ILE A 63 -11.01 4.54 9.97
N SER A 64 -10.41 4.32 11.15
CA SER A 64 -10.32 5.27 12.25
C SER A 64 -9.24 6.35 12.06
N LEU A 65 -8.87 7.04 13.16
CA LEU A 65 -7.83 8.07 13.18
C LEU A 65 -6.50 7.54 12.62
N ILE A 66 -5.62 8.47 12.19
CA ILE A 66 -4.27 8.13 11.73
C ILE A 66 -3.52 7.40 12.84
N GLU A 67 -3.26 6.12 12.63
CA GLU A 67 -2.54 5.27 13.57
C GLU A 67 -1.03 5.41 13.42
N ARG A 68 -0.26 5.00 14.44
CA ARG A 68 1.21 5.01 14.31
C ARG A 68 1.66 3.83 13.45
N PRO A 69 2.72 3.99 12.63
CA PRO A 69 3.31 2.85 11.93
C PRO A 69 3.69 1.73 12.91
N LYS A 70 3.23 0.51 12.62
CA LYS A 70 3.44 -0.68 13.45
C LYS A 70 3.36 -1.95 12.61
N ILE A 71 3.79 -3.04 13.22
CA ILE A 71 3.52 -4.41 12.74
C ILE A 71 2.97 -5.22 13.91
N ASP A 72 1.81 -5.82 13.71
CA ASP A 72 1.17 -6.74 14.63
C ASP A 72 1.21 -8.15 14.02
N LEU A 73 1.75 -9.11 14.78
CA LEU A 73 1.98 -10.47 14.33
C LEU A 73 0.90 -11.39 14.90
N TYR A 74 0.11 -12.00 14.02
CA TYR A 74 -0.84 -13.07 14.34
C TYR A 74 -0.37 -14.39 13.72
N GLU A 75 -1.00 -15.49 14.13
CA GLU A 75 -0.69 -16.84 13.62
C GLU A 75 -1.11 -16.99 12.14
N ASP A 76 -2.28 -16.45 11.76
CA ASP A 76 -2.85 -16.60 10.42
C ASP A 76 -2.44 -15.48 9.44
N TYR A 77 -2.06 -14.32 9.96
CA TYR A 77 -1.70 -13.15 9.16
C TYR A 77 -0.82 -12.16 9.94
N HIS A 78 -0.25 -11.20 9.24
CA HIS A 78 0.46 -10.07 9.82
C HIS A 78 -0.19 -8.76 9.37
N PHE A 79 -0.39 -7.85 10.30
CA PHE A 79 -0.96 -6.54 10.05
C PHE A 79 0.11 -5.46 10.11
N LEU A 80 0.20 -4.63 9.07
CA LEU A 80 1.14 -3.52 9.00
C LEU A 80 0.38 -2.22 8.83
N VAL A 81 0.75 -1.22 9.61
CA VAL A 81 0.36 0.17 9.41
C VAL A 81 1.59 0.91 8.89
N THR A 82 1.48 1.51 7.70
CA THR A 82 2.58 2.26 7.07
C THR A 82 2.12 3.63 6.61
N HIS A 83 3.04 4.58 6.44
CA HIS A 83 2.73 5.95 6.05
C HIS A 83 3.62 6.39 4.91
N PHE A 84 3.01 6.90 3.84
CA PHE A 84 3.74 7.39 2.68
C PHE A 84 3.36 8.83 2.35
N PRO A 85 4.35 9.68 2.01
CA PRO A 85 4.10 11.08 1.70
C PRO A 85 3.45 11.23 0.32
N VAL A 86 2.37 12.01 0.26
CA VAL A 86 1.73 12.41 -0.99
C VAL A 86 1.78 13.93 -1.11
N PHE A 87 2.32 14.38 -2.25
CA PHE A 87 2.40 15.79 -2.58
C PHE A 87 1.15 16.25 -3.33
N ASP A 88 0.39 17.12 -2.70
CA ASP A 88 -0.73 17.81 -3.34
C ASP A 88 -0.20 19.02 -4.13
N LYS A 89 -0.37 18.98 -5.44
CA LYS A 89 0.09 20.03 -6.35
C LYS A 89 -0.70 21.33 -6.21
N ILE A 90 -1.97 21.27 -5.80
CA ILE A 90 -2.85 22.43 -5.66
C ILE A 90 -2.50 23.18 -4.38
N THR A 91 -2.50 22.49 -3.24
CA THR A 91 -2.18 23.11 -1.96
C THR A 91 -0.68 23.29 -1.73
N ARG A 92 0.16 22.64 -2.56
CA ARG A 92 1.63 22.56 -2.42
C ARG A 92 2.06 21.98 -1.07
N ARG A 93 1.22 21.14 -0.47
CA ARG A 93 1.48 20.51 0.82
C ARG A 93 1.83 19.04 0.66
N LEU A 94 2.67 18.57 1.56
CA LEU A 94 2.93 17.16 1.75
C LEU A 94 2.05 16.64 2.89
N SER A 95 1.26 15.62 2.61
CA SER A 95 0.42 14.97 3.61
C SER A 95 0.72 13.47 3.61
N PRO A 96 0.77 12.82 4.79
CA PRO A 96 0.91 11.38 4.85
C PRO A 96 -0.41 10.70 4.45
N ILE A 97 -0.31 9.59 3.74
CA ILE A 97 -1.40 8.63 3.57
C ILE A 97 -1.01 7.34 4.29
N GLN A 98 -1.92 6.86 5.14
CA GLN A 98 -1.82 5.56 5.78
C GLN A 98 -2.13 4.46 4.76
N VAL A 99 -1.23 3.48 4.66
CA VAL A 99 -1.44 2.25 3.89
C VAL A 99 -1.39 1.10 4.88
N ASN A 100 -2.54 0.48 5.08
CA ASN A 100 -2.71 -0.69 5.92
C ASN A 100 -2.54 -1.94 5.08
N VAL A 101 -1.86 -2.94 5.62
CA VAL A 101 -1.57 -4.17 4.90
C VAL A 101 -1.85 -5.38 5.76
N PHE A 102 -2.66 -6.30 5.26
CA PHE A 102 -2.80 -7.64 5.82
C PHE A 102 -2.05 -8.62 4.91
N LEU A 103 -1.04 -9.29 5.47
CA LEU A 103 -0.28 -10.33 4.80
C LEU A 103 -0.68 -11.69 5.39
N GLY A 104 -1.26 -12.56 4.59
CA GLY A 104 -1.47 -13.97 4.94
C GLY A 104 -0.63 -14.91 4.08
N THR A 105 -0.75 -16.20 4.35
CA THR A 105 -0.02 -17.26 3.62
C THR A 105 -0.23 -17.21 2.10
N ASN A 106 -1.42 -16.82 1.66
CA ASN A 106 -1.80 -16.83 0.24
C ASN A 106 -2.52 -15.56 -0.23
N PHE A 107 -2.60 -14.53 0.61
CA PHE A 107 -3.19 -13.25 0.24
C PHE A 107 -2.36 -12.05 0.73
N LEU A 108 -2.53 -10.94 0.03
CA LEU A 108 -2.15 -9.60 0.43
C LEU A 108 -3.38 -8.70 0.32
N VAL A 109 -3.73 -7.97 1.37
CA VAL A 109 -4.78 -6.95 1.32
C VAL A 109 -4.15 -5.60 1.62
N THR A 110 -4.23 -4.66 0.69
CA THR A 110 -3.77 -3.28 0.88
C THR A 110 -4.99 -2.37 0.99
N ILE A 111 -5.03 -1.53 2.03
CA ILE A 111 -6.17 -0.63 2.31
C ILE A 111 -5.64 0.78 2.53
N ARG A 112 -6.21 1.76 1.84
CA ARG A 112 -5.87 3.18 2.03
C ARG A 112 -7.04 4.10 1.73
N LYS A 113 -7.04 5.25 2.39
CA LYS A 113 -7.87 6.39 2.01
C LYS A 113 -7.04 7.39 1.21
N GLY A 114 -7.48 7.74 0.02
CA GLY A 114 -6.77 8.61 -0.91
C GLY A 114 -5.93 7.89 -1.95
N TYR A 115 -5.38 8.68 -2.86
CA TYR A 115 -4.67 8.19 -4.04
C TYR A 115 -3.15 8.21 -3.85
N ILE A 116 -2.51 7.04 -4.00
CA ILE A 116 -1.06 6.91 -4.09
C ILE A 116 -0.70 6.39 -5.48
N LYS A 117 0.05 7.18 -6.23
CA LYS A 117 0.46 6.82 -7.61
C LYS A 117 1.31 5.57 -7.65
N SER A 118 2.26 5.41 -6.71
CA SER A 118 3.18 4.29 -6.71
C SER A 118 2.45 2.95 -6.55
N LEU A 119 1.60 2.83 -5.53
CA LEU A 119 0.85 1.59 -5.26
C LEU A 119 -0.03 1.16 -6.44
N ASN A 120 -0.73 2.11 -7.08
CA ASN A 120 -1.53 1.83 -8.27
C ASN A 120 -0.66 1.31 -9.44
N ARG A 121 0.52 1.91 -9.64
CA ARG A 121 1.46 1.47 -10.67
C ARG A 121 2.02 0.09 -10.35
N THR A 122 2.35 -0.18 -9.08
CA THR A 122 2.80 -1.50 -8.63
C THR A 122 1.75 -2.56 -8.91
N PHE A 123 0.48 -2.28 -8.61
CA PHE A 123 -0.63 -3.18 -8.93
C PHE A 123 -0.70 -3.49 -10.43
N GLU A 124 -0.65 -2.47 -11.27
CA GLU A 124 -0.67 -2.63 -12.73
C GLU A 124 0.54 -3.43 -13.26
N ASN A 125 1.72 -3.23 -12.68
CA ASN A 125 2.93 -3.96 -13.08
C ASN A 125 2.86 -5.43 -12.67
N VAL A 126 2.55 -5.70 -11.40
CA VAL A 126 2.43 -7.05 -10.84
C VAL A 126 1.33 -7.84 -11.54
N SER A 127 0.24 -7.19 -11.97
CA SER A 127 -0.84 -7.84 -12.74
C SER A 127 -0.39 -8.49 -14.05
N LYS A 128 0.84 -8.19 -14.48
CA LYS A 128 1.46 -8.70 -15.71
C LYS A 128 2.71 -9.56 -15.42
N ASP A 129 3.12 -9.67 -14.17
CA ASP A 129 4.37 -10.31 -13.76
C ASP A 129 4.11 -11.61 -12.97
N LYS A 130 4.00 -12.71 -13.72
CA LYS A 130 3.78 -14.04 -13.16
C LYS A 130 4.97 -14.53 -12.33
N GLU A 131 6.19 -14.19 -12.75
CA GLU A 131 7.43 -14.61 -12.07
C GLU A 131 7.50 -14.01 -10.67
N LEU A 132 7.12 -12.73 -10.54
CA LEU A 132 7.02 -12.08 -9.24
C LEU A 132 5.99 -12.77 -8.35
N LEU A 133 4.80 -13.03 -8.87
CA LEU A 133 3.74 -13.70 -8.11
C LEU A 133 4.15 -15.12 -7.72
N HIS A 134 4.88 -15.85 -8.58
CA HIS A 134 5.36 -17.19 -8.26
C HIS A 134 6.23 -17.24 -7.00
N LYS A 135 6.93 -16.15 -6.67
CA LYS A 135 7.80 -16.06 -5.48
C LYS A 135 7.05 -16.06 -4.15
N GLY A 136 5.77 -15.69 -4.11
CA GLY A 136 4.97 -15.67 -2.88
C GLY A 136 4.40 -14.32 -2.48
N THR A 137 3.56 -14.32 -1.45
CA THR A 137 2.88 -13.11 -0.93
C THR A 137 3.82 -12.21 -0.14
N ASP A 138 4.83 -12.78 0.51
CA ASP A 138 5.93 -12.10 1.17
C ASP A 138 6.77 -11.29 0.17
N TYR A 139 7.13 -11.89 -0.96
CA TYR A 139 7.86 -11.19 -2.03
C TYR A 139 6.98 -10.11 -2.67
N LEU A 140 5.66 -10.36 -2.79
CA LEU A 140 4.71 -9.34 -3.25
C LEU A 140 4.66 -8.15 -2.28
N LEU A 141 4.56 -8.40 -0.97
CA LEU A 141 4.62 -7.34 0.05
C LEU A 141 5.94 -6.56 -0.07
N HIS A 142 7.07 -7.27 -0.16
CA HIS A 142 8.37 -6.65 -0.36
C HIS A 142 8.34 -5.70 -1.56
N LYS A 143 7.80 -6.14 -2.71
CA LYS A 143 7.73 -5.28 -3.89
C LYS A 143 6.85 -4.05 -3.70
N VAL A 144 5.72 -4.21 -3.02
CA VAL A 144 4.81 -3.10 -2.69
C VAL A 144 5.51 -2.06 -1.83
N ILE A 145 6.21 -2.48 -0.77
CA ILE A 145 6.94 -1.59 0.11
C ILE A 145 8.12 -0.92 -0.61
N ASP A 146 8.89 -1.69 -1.39
CA ASP A 146 9.99 -1.21 -2.23
C ASP A 146 9.55 -0.06 -3.15
N ASP A 147 8.50 -0.26 -3.94
CA ASP A 147 7.97 0.78 -4.83
C ASP A 147 7.42 2.00 -4.08
N LEU A 148 6.83 1.80 -2.89
CA LEU A 148 6.32 2.89 -2.06
C LEU A 148 7.44 3.72 -1.43
N VAL A 149 8.53 3.07 -1.00
CA VAL A 149 9.73 3.73 -0.48
C VAL A 149 10.45 4.47 -1.60
N ASP A 150 10.61 3.85 -2.77
CA ASP A 150 11.21 4.47 -3.96
C ASP A 150 10.50 5.77 -4.36
N TYR A 151 9.17 5.80 -4.21
CA TYR A 151 8.36 6.97 -4.47
C TYR A 151 8.67 8.17 -3.55
N CYS A 152 9.30 7.93 -2.39
CA CYS A 152 9.67 8.99 -1.45
C CYS A 152 10.91 9.78 -1.90
N PHE A 153 11.85 9.17 -2.62
CA PHE A 153 13.13 9.83 -2.97
C PHE A 153 12.96 11.09 -3.82
N PRO A 154 12.14 11.12 -4.90
CA PRO A 154 11.91 12.36 -5.65
C PRO A 154 11.32 13.49 -4.80
N ILE A 155 10.51 13.16 -3.79
CA ILE A 155 9.93 14.13 -2.85
C ILE A 155 11.03 14.70 -1.94
N LEU A 156 11.88 13.83 -1.40
CA LEU A 156 13.02 14.23 -0.57
C LEU A 156 13.98 15.15 -1.33
N GLU A 157 14.29 14.83 -2.59
CA GLU A 157 15.15 15.67 -3.42
C GLU A 157 14.51 17.04 -3.71
N LYS A 158 13.19 17.10 -3.85
CA LYS A 158 12.50 18.40 -3.99
C LYS A 158 12.57 19.23 -2.70
N ILE A 159 12.41 18.59 -1.54
CA ILE A 159 12.54 19.25 -0.24
C ILE A 159 13.97 19.77 -0.06
N ARG A 160 14.98 18.95 -0.35
CA ARG A 160 16.40 19.33 -0.33
C ARG A 160 16.66 20.57 -1.19
N GLY A 161 16.19 20.56 -2.43
CA GLY A 161 16.35 21.72 -3.33
C GLY A 161 15.66 22.98 -2.81
N ASN A 162 14.50 22.87 -2.17
CA ASN A 162 13.82 24.01 -1.57
C ASN A 162 14.59 24.58 -0.37
N ILE A 163 15.17 23.72 0.48
CA ILE A 163 16.02 24.13 1.60
C ILE A 163 17.23 24.90 1.08
N GLN A 164 17.94 24.35 0.08
CA GLN A 164 19.10 25.01 -0.53
C GLN A 164 18.77 26.40 -1.10
N ASN A 165 17.61 26.55 -1.73
CA ASN A 165 17.17 27.85 -2.26
C ASN A 165 16.95 28.88 -1.14
N VAL A 166 16.33 28.46 -0.04
CA VAL A 166 16.12 29.34 1.13
C VAL A 166 17.46 29.73 1.76
N GLU A 167 18.38 28.77 1.90
CA GLU A 167 19.74 29.03 2.39
C GLU A 167 20.45 30.08 1.53
N ASN A 168 20.49 29.89 0.21
CA ASN A 168 21.12 30.84 -0.71
C ASN A 168 20.49 32.24 -0.60
N MET A 169 19.16 32.34 -0.49
CA MET A 169 18.48 33.64 -0.31
C MET A 169 18.91 34.37 0.96
N VAL A 170 19.14 33.64 2.06
CA VAL A 170 19.60 34.23 3.32
C VAL A 170 21.04 34.73 3.22
N PHE A 171 21.94 33.93 2.63
CA PHE A 171 23.36 34.27 2.53
C PHE A 171 23.66 35.32 1.43
N ASP A 172 22.96 35.28 0.30
CA ASP A 172 23.10 36.27 -0.79
C ASP A 172 22.44 37.61 -0.42
N GLY A 173 21.40 37.59 0.42
CA GLY A 173 20.78 38.80 0.97
C GLY A 173 21.66 39.50 2.01
N ALA A 174 22.40 38.73 2.81
CA ALA A 174 23.31 39.26 3.84
C ALA A 174 24.58 39.89 3.26
N THR A 175 25.01 39.48 2.06
CA THR A 175 26.25 39.97 1.42
C THR A 175 26.09 41.30 0.67
N ARG A 176 24.88 41.87 0.55
CA ARG A 176 24.62 43.15 -0.14
C ARG A 176 24.60 44.39 0.78
N GLN A 177 24.89 44.26 2.08
CA GLN A 177 24.86 45.39 3.04
C GLN A 177 26.17 45.66 3.80
N THR A 178 27.31 45.20 3.30
CA THR A 178 28.65 45.57 3.82
C THR A 178 29.55 45.98 2.69
#